data_AF-A0A7C9NM90-F1
#
_entry.id   AF-A0A7C9NM90-F1
#
_cell.length_a   1.000
_cell.length_b   1.000
_cell.length_c   1.000
_cell.angle_alpha   90.00
_cell.angle_beta   90.00
_cell.angle_gamma   90.00
#
_symmetry.space_group_name_H-M   'P 1'
#
loop_
_entity.id
_entity.type
_entity.pdbx_description
1 polymer ?
#
loop_
_entity_poly.entity_id
_entity_poly.type
_entity_poly.pdbx_seq_one_letter_code
_entity_poly.pdbx_strand_id
1 'polypeptide(L)'
;MADRKISELSSITFTGSLGEAFQTYGNALSTIADRWNTELDIAAVDSEAAMGSMKGHVLLFGLDSKIRARRVAKRLKRARDLAASLADRGQTFHRSYRKHFLAG
;
A
#
# COMPACT_ATOMS: atom_id res chain seq x y z
N MET A 1 -8.67 16.91 -18.07
CA MET A 1 -8.69 17.01 -16.60
C MET A 1 -7.37 16.47 -16.09
N ALA A 2 -6.60 17.27 -15.35
CA ALA A 2 -5.32 16.81 -14.81
C ALA A 2 -5.58 15.64 -13.84
N ASP A 3 -4.93 14.50 -14.08
CA ASP A 3 -5.01 13.31 -13.25
C ASP A 3 -4.44 13.64 -11.87
N ARG A 4 -5.29 14.07 -10.94
CA ARG A 4 -4.89 14.38 -9.56
C ARG A 4 -4.54 13.05 -8.90
N LYS A 5 -3.26 12.69 -8.96
CA LYS A 5 -2.71 11.59 -8.16
C LYS A 5 -2.85 11.97 -6.68
N ILE A 6 -3.93 11.50 -6.05
CA ILE A 6 -4.07 11.59 -4.59
C ILE A 6 -2.92 10.79 -3.98
N SER A 7 -2.03 11.48 -3.27
CA SER A 7 -0.92 10.89 -2.50
C SER A 7 -1.23 10.80 -1.02
N GLU A 8 -2.17 11.63 -0.53
CA GLU A 8 -2.51 11.75 0.88
C GLU A 8 -4.02 11.89 1.09
N LEU A 9 -4.55 11.20 2.10
CA LEU A 9 -5.97 11.22 2.45
C LEU A 9 -6.42 12.56 3.06
N SER A 10 -5.51 13.28 3.71
CA SER A 10 -5.74 14.60 4.31
C SER A 10 -6.19 15.65 3.28
N SER A 11 -5.85 15.43 2.00
CA SER A 11 -6.23 16.33 0.90
C SER A 11 -7.68 16.21 0.47
N ILE A 12 -8.40 15.20 0.95
CA ILE A 12 -9.79 14.93 0.56
C ILE A 12 -10.70 15.84 1.37
N THR A 13 -11.23 16.87 0.71
CA THR A 13 -12.27 17.70 1.31
C THR A 13 -13.58 16.94 1.33
N PHE A 14 -14.23 16.87 2.49
CA PHE A 14 -15.56 16.28 2.60
C PHE A 14 -16.60 17.28 2.10
N THR A 15 -17.32 16.91 1.05
CA THR A 15 -18.38 17.72 0.44
C THR A 15 -19.63 16.87 0.23
N GLY A 16 -20.80 17.50 0.25
CA GLY A 16 -22.07 16.81 0.03
C GLY A 16 -22.55 16.06 1.26
N SER A 17 -23.30 14.97 1.04
CA SER A 17 -23.79 14.12 2.12
C SER A 17 -22.66 13.35 2.80
N LEU A 18 -22.86 12.98 4.06
CA LEU A 18 -21.85 12.21 4.82
C LEU A 18 -21.57 10.84 4.15
N GLY A 19 -22.56 10.24 3.51
CA GLY A 19 -22.39 9.00 2.74
C GLY A 19 -21.47 9.17 1.53
N GLU A 20 -21.61 10.26 0.79
CA GLU A 20 -20.73 10.61 -0.34
C GLU A 20 -19.31 10.93 0.12
N ALA A 21 -19.17 11.64 1.25
CA ALA A 21 -17.87 11.94 1.84
C ALA A 21 -17.12 10.64 2.23
N PHE A 22 -17.80 9.70 2.89
CA PHE A 22 -17.21 8.41 3.26
C PHE A 22 -16.94 7.49 2.06
N GLN A 23 -17.77 7.54 1.02
CA GLN A 23 -17.50 6.82 -0.23
C GLN A 23 -16.24 7.35 -0.91
N THR A 24 -16.13 8.68 -1.04
CA THR A 24 -14.97 9.36 -1.62
C THR A 24 -13.70 9.01 -0.87
N TYR A 25 -13.74 9.07 0.47
CA TYR A 25 -12.62 8.71 1.32
C TYR A 25 -12.22 7.24 1.16
N GLY A 26 -13.17 6.31 1.18
CA GLY A 26 -12.93 4.88 1.01
C GLY A 26 -12.32 4.52 -0.35
N ASN A 27 -12.79 5.18 -1.42
CA ASN A 27 -12.25 5.00 -2.76
C ASN A 27 -10.81 5.52 -2.87
N ALA A 28 -10.52 6.68 -2.30
CA ALA A 28 -9.17 7.24 -2.31
C ALA A 28 -8.20 6.40 -1.47
N LEU A 29 -8.65 5.88 -0.31
CA LEU A 29 -7.90 4.93 0.49
C LEU A 29 -7.55 3.68 -0.30
N SER A 30 -8.53 3.10 -0.99
CA SER A 30 -8.32 1.94 -1.85
C SER A 30 -7.31 2.23 -2.96
N THR A 31 -7.44 3.39 -3.61
CA THR A 31 -6.54 3.81 -4.69
C THR A 31 -5.09 3.96 -4.23
N ILE A 32 -4.85 4.59 -3.07
CA ILE A 32 -3.50 4.74 -2.52
C ILE A 32 -2.93 3.38 -2.10
N ALA A 33 -3.75 2.57 -1.44
CA ALA A 33 -3.36 1.23 -1.00
C ALA A 33 -3.00 0.30 -2.17
N ASP A 34 -3.75 0.34 -3.26
CA ASP A 34 -3.46 -0.42 -4.48
C ASP A 34 -2.12 0.01 -5.11
N ARG A 35 -1.85 1.32 -5.14
CA ARG A 35 -0.54 1.83 -5.58
C ARG A 35 0.59 1.32 -4.70
N TRP A 36 0.45 1.39 -3.38
CA TRP A 36 1.44 0.84 -2.46
C TRP A 36 1.63 -0.66 -2.63
N ASN A 37 0.56 -1.42 -2.86
CA ASN A 37 0.63 -2.85 -3.13
C ASN A 37 1.54 -3.13 -4.35
N THR A 38 1.35 -2.42 -5.46
CA THR A 38 2.20 -2.55 -6.65
C THR A 38 3.65 -2.13 -6.38
N GLU A 39 3.86 -0.94 -5.82
CA GLU A 39 5.21 -0.41 -5.58
C GLU A 39 6.03 -1.26 -4.60
N LEU A 40 5.39 -1.78 -3.55
CA LEU A 40 6.03 -2.64 -2.56
C LEU A 40 6.38 -4.02 -3.13
N ASP A 41 5.59 -4.53 -4.07
CA ASP A 41 5.90 -5.78 -4.77
C ASP A 41 7.12 -5.63 -5.69
N ILE A 42 7.14 -4.55 -6.50
CA ILE A 42 8.27 -4.20 -7.36
C ILE A 42 9.53 -4.00 -6.50
N ALA A 43 9.44 -3.17 -5.46
CA ALA A 43 10.56 -2.92 -4.56
C ALA A 43 11.07 -4.21 -3.89
N ALA A 44 10.20 -5.17 -3.56
CA ALA A 44 10.60 -6.44 -2.99
C ALA A 44 11.46 -7.25 -3.97
N VAL A 45 11.04 -7.32 -5.24
CA VAL A 45 11.76 -8.03 -6.31
C VAL A 45 13.10 -7.34 -6.61
N ASP A 46 13.06 -6.02 -6.83
CA ASP A 46 14.25 -5.26 -7.20
C ASP A 46 15.29 -5.26 -6.07
N SER A 47 14.86 -5.08 -4.82
CA SER A 47 15.76 -5.15 -3.67
C SER A 47 16.36 -6.54 -3.50
N GLU A 48 15.59 -7.61 -3.72
CA GLU A 48 16.11 -8.98 -3.64
C GLU A 48 17.18 -9.24 -4.70
N ALA A 49 16.91 -8.81 -5.94
CA ALA A 49 17.83 -8.97 -7.07
C ALA A 49 19.11 -8.13 -6.89
N ALA A 50 18.97 -6.85 -6.58
CA ALA A 50 20.09 -5.93 -6.42
C ALA A 50 21.00 -6.30 -5.25
N MET A 51 20.43 -6.69 -4.10
CA MET A 51 21.24 -7.11 -2.96
C MET A 51 21.80 -8.53 -3.15
N GLY A 52 21.03 -9.41 -3.81
CA GLY A 52 21.45 -10.77 -4.10
C GLY A 52 22.64 -10.85 -5.07
N SER A 53 22.72 -9.93 -6.04
CA SER A 53 23.83 -9.85 -7.00
C SER A 53 25.16 -9.45 -6.35
N MET A 54 25.13 -8.82 -5.18
CA MET A 54 26.34 -8.45 -4.41
C MET A 54 26.98 -9.63 -3.66
N LYS A 55 26.51 -10.86 -3.85
CA LYS A 55 27.06 -12.03 -3.18
C LYS A 55 28.54 -12.22 -3.52
N GLY A 56 29.38 -12.34 -2.49
CA GLY A 56 30.83 -12.52 -2.64
C GLY A 56 31.59 -11.22 -2.93
N HIS A 57 30.92 -10.06 -2.88
CA HIS A 57 31.58 -8.77 -3.00
C HIS A 57 32.56 -8.54 -1.84
N VAL A 58 33.79 -8.09 -2.15
CA VAL A 58 34.89 -7.95 -1.18
C VAL A 58 34.51 -7.03 -0.01
N LEU A 59 33.81 -5.92 -0.29
CA LEU A 59 33.34 -4.99 0.76
C LEU A 59 32.24 -5.57 1.67
N LEU A 60 31.67 -6.71 1.32
CA LEU A 60 30.65 -7.41 2.12
C LEU A 60 31.19 -8.70 2.76
N PHE A 61 32.51 -8.82 2.91
CA PHE A 61 33.13 -9.97 3.53
C PHE A 61 32.55 -10.22 4.94
N GLY A 62 32.14 -11.46 5.22
CA GLY A 62 31.47 -11.84 6.48
C GLY A 62 29.95 -11.55 6.53
N LEU A 63 29.37 -10.95 5.49
CA LEU A 63 27.93 -10.73 5.37
C LEU A 63 27.32 -11.63 4.29
N ASP A 64 26.30 -12.41 4.66
CA ASP A 64 25.47 -13.10 3.67
C ASP A 64 24.44 -12.13 3.06
N SER A 65 24.82 -11.50 1.95
CA SER A 65 23.98 -10.57 1.20
C SER A 65 22.68 -11.22 0.73
N LYS A 66 22.67 -12.52 0.44
CA LYS A 66 21.47 -13.26 0.00
C LYS A 66 20.46 -13.41 1.13
N ILE A 67 20.92 -13.69 2.35
CA ILE A 67 20.05 -13.73 3.54
C ILE A 67 19.48 -12.33 3.82
N ARG A 68 20.31 -11.29 3.71
CA ARG A 68 19.86 -9.90 3.92
C ARG A 68 18.85 -9.49 2.86
N ALA A 69 19.09 -9.79 1.59
CA ALA A 69 18.19 -9.56 0.46
C ALA A 69 16.80 -10.18 0.72
N ARG A 70 16.77 -11.48 1.03
CA ARG A 70 15.52 -12.19 1.37
C ARG A 70 14.78 -11.58 2.55
N ARG A 71 15.51 -11.13 3.59
CA ARG A 71 14.92 -10.50 4.76
C ARG A 71 14.25 -9.17 4.41
N VAL A 72 14.89 -8.35 3.57
CA VAL A 72 14.34 -7.08 3.08
C VAL A 72 13.11 -7.34 2.21
N ALA A 73 13.22 -8.22 1.23
CA ALA A 73 12.11 -8.61 0.35
C ALA A 73 10.90 -9.13 1.14
N LYS A 74 11.13 -9.97 2.17
CA LYS A 74 10.07 -10.46 3.05
C LYS A 74 9.36 -9.33 3.82
N ARG A 75 10.08 -8.27 4.23
CA ARG A 75 9.47 -7.12 4.90
C ARG A 75 8.62 -6.29 3.93
N LEU A 76 9.10 -6.09 2.72
CA LEU A 76 8.37 -5.38 1.67
C LEU A 76 7.09 -6.13 1.27
N LYS A 77 7.16 -7.46 1.11
CA LYS A 77 5.98 -8.32 0.90
C LYS A 77 4.97 -8.23 2.05
N ARG A 78 5.43 -8.18 3.31
CA ARG A 78 4.52 -7.94 4.44
C ARG A 78 3.86 -6.57 4.40
N ALA A 79 4.61 -5.54 4.04
CA ALA A 79 4.04 -4.19 3.89
C ALA A 79 3.01 -4.15 2.75
N ARG A 80 3.27 -4.87 1.66
CA ARG A 80 2.34 -5.09 0.55
C ARG A 80 1.04 -5.74 1.04
N ASP A 81 1.14 -6.81 1.83
CA ASP A 81 -0.05 -7.49 2.40
C ASP A 81 -0.88 -6.54 3.27
N LEU A 82 -0.21 -5.69 4.06
CA LEU A 82 -0.87 -4.65 4.85
C LEU A 82 -1.58 -3.63 3.96
N ALA A 83 -0.94 -3.20 2.87
CA ALA A 83 -1.56 -2.30 1.89
C ALA A 83 -2.80 -2.95 1.25
N ALA A 84 -2.73 -4.21 0.84
CA ALA A 84 -3.89 -4.94 0.31
C ALA A 84 -5.06 -4.99 1.31
N SER A 85 -4.77 -5.23 2.60
CA SER A 85 -5.79 -5.20 3.65
C SER A 85 -6.40 -3.82 3.88
N LEU A 86 -5.63 -2.75 3.63
CA LEU A 86 -6.10 -1.37 3.75
C LEU A 86 -7.08 -1.03 2.62
N ALA A 87 -6.81 -1.53 1.40
CA ALA A 87 -7.71 -1.35 0.26
C ALA A 87 -9.08 -2.00 0.51
N ASP A 88 -9.10 -3.23 0.99
CA ASP A 88 -10.34 -3.94 1.34
C ASP A 88 -11.17 -3.21 2.41
N ARG A 89 -10.49 -2.66 3.43
CA ARG A 89 -11.14 -1.84 4.47
C ARG A 89 -11.71 -0.55 3.92
N GLY A 90 -11.05 0.08 2.95
CA GLY A 90 -11.54 1.28 2.27
C GLY A 90 -12.90 1.04 1.60
N GLN A 91 -13.09 -0.09 0.93
CA GLN A 91 -14.37 -0.46 0.33
C GLN A 91 -15.45 -0.80 1.37
N THR A 92 -15.04 -1.47 2.45
CA THR A 92 -15.96 -1.88 3.53
C THR A 92 -16.48 -0.67 4.32
N PHE A 93 -15.70 0.40 4.44
CA PHE A 93 -16.06 1.59 5.21
C PHE A 93 -17.41 2.21 4.80
N HIS A 94 -17.61 2.45 3.50
CA HIS A 94 -18.87 3.00 2.99
C HIS A 94 -20.03 2.00 3.15
N ARG A 95 -19.79 0.70 2.95
CA ARG A 95 -20.81 -0.35 3.15
C ARG A 95 -21.29 -0.39 4.61
N SER A 96 -20.37 -0.31 5.56
CA SER A 96 -20.67 -0.25 6.99
C SER A 96 -21.47 1.01 7.34
N TYR A 97 -21.10 2.17 6.80
CA TYR A 97 -21.87 3.39 7.01
C TYR A 97 -23.33 3.23 6.53
N ARG A 98 -23.53 2.75 5.30
CA ARG A 98 -24.88 2.53 4.76
C ARG A 98 -25.70 1.59 5.64
N LYS A 99 -25.09 0.49 6.10
CA LYS A 99 -25.75 -0.49 6.97
C LYS A 99 -26.18 0.09 8.32
N HIS A 100 -25.36 0.95 8.93
CA HIS A 100 -25.61 1.44 10.29
C HIS A 100 -26.42 2.73 10.36
N PHE A 101 -26.41 3.54 9.30
CA PHE A 101 -26.99 4.90 9.35
C PHE A 101 -28.10 5.15 8.32
N LEU A 102 -28.24 4.32 7.28
CA LEU A 102 -29.26 4.50 6.23
C LEU A 102 -30.24 3.32 6.11
N ALA A 103 -30.01 2.24 6.85
CA ALA A 103 -30.85 1.04 6.84
C ALA A 103 -31.79 0.94 8.07
N GLY A 104 -32.02 2.06 8.76
CA GLY A 104 -33.09 2.24 9.74
C GLY A 104 -34.12 3.23 9.22
#